data_AF-A0A7J3RC48-F1
#
_entry.id   AF-A0A7J3RC48-F1
#
_cell.length_a   1.000
_cell.length_b   1.000
_cell.length_c   1.000
_cell.angle_alpha   90.00
_cell.angle_beta   90.00
_cell.angle_gamma   90.00
#
_symmetry.space_group_name_H-M   'P 1'
#
loop_
_entity.id
_entity.type
_entity.pdbx_description
1 polymer ?
#
loop_
_entity_poly.entity_id
_entity_poly.type
_entity_poly.pdbx_seq_one_letter_code
_entity_poly.pdbx_strand_id
1 'polypeptide(L)'
;MATLLDAIGILQKAGVYATIIPFLLITAAVYALLVKFKPFGEHKWVNGIIAFVVGLIFISMARAVEFINKFIPLFTIFLLLLVLAFLIFTFIGIKAETMSELFTKNPAATGIFVLIILILVLVVISQVFPEPTMLIQYPEEAERLNLSLVGPNATAREQAAAFGMLQVLRILTSPQILSLIILFATFGLATYFITREPKK
;
A
#
# COMPACT_ATOMS: atom_id res chain seq x y z
N MET A 1 -20.51 -12.50 -35.04
CA MET A 1 -19.73 -13.57 -34.38
C MET A 1 -19.13 -12.96 -33.14
N ALA A 2 -19.46 -13.44 -31.94
CA ALA A 2 -18.82 -12.97 -30.72
C ALA A 2 -17.34 -13.33 -30.80
N THR A 3 -16.47 -12.34 -30.81
CA THR A 3 -15.01 -12.55 -30.86
C THR A 3 -14.52 -12.84 -29.44
N LEU A 4 -13.36 -13.48 -29.32
CA LEU A 4 -12.71 -13.72 -28.01
C LEU A 4 -12.54 -12.42 -27.20
N LEU A 5 -12.40 -11.29 -27.89
CA LEU A 5 -12.32 -9.97 -27.27
C LEU A 5 -13.62 -9.56 -26.58
N ASP A 6 -14.77 -9.92 -27.15
CA ASP A 6 -16.10 -9.67 -26.58
C ASP A 6 -16.33 -10.53 -25.33
N ALA A 7 -15.90 -11.79 -25.35
CA ALA A 7 -15.94 -12.68 -24.19
C ALA A 7 -15.08 -12.15 -23.02
N ILE A 8 -13.86 -11.69 -23.31
CA ILE A 8 -12.98 -11.07 -22.29
C ILE A 8 -13.60 -9.78 -21.75
N GLY A 9 -14.18 -8.95 -22.62
CA GLY A 9 -14.87 -7.73 -22.23
C GLY A 9 -16.07 -7.98 -21.31
N ILE A 10 -16.82 -9.08 -21.54
CA ILE A 10 -17.92 -9.50 -20.67
C ILE A 10 -17.41 -9.95 -19.30
N LEU A 11 -16.34 -10.75 -19.23
CA LEU A 11 -15.74 -11.17 -17.95
C LEU A 11 -15.20 -9.99 -17.15
N GLN A 12 -14.61 -8.99 -17.83
CA GLN A 12 -14.14 -7.77 -17.21
C GLN A 12 -15.31 -6.93 -16.66
N LYS A 13 -16.37 -6.74 -17.43
CA LYS A 13 -17.57 -6.01 -16.99
C LYS A 13 -18.33 -6.73 -15.87
N ALA A 14 -18.30 -8.06 -15.85
CA ALA A 14 -18.88 -8.88 -14.79
C ALA A 14 -18.11 -8.79 -13.47
N GLY A 15 -17.01 -8.03 -13.40
CA GLY A 15 -16.23 -7.85 -12.17
C GLY A 15 -15.41 -9.07 -11.76
N VAL A 16 -15.33 -10.09 -12.63
CA VAL A 16 -14.64 -11.35 -12.33
C VAL A 16 -13.18 -11.09 -11.94
N TYR A 17 -12.47 -10.24 -12.69
CA TYR A 17 -11.09 -9.87 -12.34
C TYR A 17 -10.99 -9.06 -11.04
N ALA A 18 -11.93 -8.15 -10.80
CA ALA A 18 -11.94 -7.31 -9.61
C ALA A 18 -12.19 -8.10 -8.31
N THR A 19 -12.76 -9.31 -8.40
CA THR A 19 -13.05 -10.15 -7.23
C THR A 19 -12.14 -11.38 -7.15
N ILE A 20 -11.89 -12.07 -8.27
CA ILE A 20 -11.08 -13.30 -8.29
C ILE A 20 -9.61 -13.01 -8.04
N ILE A 21 -9.06 -11.89 -8.54
CA ILE A 21 -7.65 -11.57 -8.31
C ILE A 21 -7.39 -11.32 -6.82
N PRO A 22 -8.16 -10.46 -6.11
CA PRO A 22 -8.02 -10.31 -4.66
C PRO A 22 -8.21 -11.61 -3.89
N PHE A 23 -9.19 -12.43 -4.29
CA PHE A 23 -9.43 -13.74 -3.69
C PHE A 23 -8.18 -14.64 -3.75
N LEU A 24 -7.61 -14.80 -4.94
CA LEU A 24 -6.43 -15.65 -5.14
C LEU A 24 -5.22 -15.09 -4.40
N LEU A 25 -5.03 -13.77 -4.41
CA LEU A 25 -3.90 -13.11 -3.76
C LEU A 25 -3.95 -13.30 -2.25
N ILE A 26 -5.11 -13.09 -1.62
CA ILE A 26 -5.27 -13.28 -0.17
C ILE A 26 -5.17 -14.75 0.20
N THR A 27 -5.78 -15.66 -0.57
CA THR A 27 -5.67 -17.10 -0.34
C THR A 27 -4.20 -17.53 -0.38
N ALA A 28 -3.44 -17.10 -1.40
CA ALA A 28 -2.02 -17.42 -1.53
C ALA A 28 -1.18 -16.83 -0.39
N ALA A 29 -1.44 -15.57 -0.01
CA ALA A 29 -0.73 -14.90 1.07
C ALA A 29 -0.96 -15.58 2.43
N VAL A 30 -2.22 -15.88 2.76
CA VAL A 30 -2.58 -16.58 4.00
C VAL A 30 -2.00 -17.99 4.02
N TYR A 31 -2.07 -18.71 2.89
CA TYR A 31 -1.44 -20.03 2.78
C TYR A 31 0.07 -19.96 3.01
N ALA A 32 0.76 -18.99 2.40
CA ALA A 32 2.19 -18.79 2.59
C ALA A 32 2.54 -18.47 4.05
N LEU A 33 1.75 -17.65 4.73
CA LEU A 33 1.90 -17.37 6.16
C LEU A 33 1.71 -18.64 7.00
N LEU A 34 0.64 -19.42 6.76
CA LEU A 34 0.37 -20.66 7.48
C LEU A 34 1.48 -21.71 7.28
N VAL A 35 2.04 -21.82 6.08
CA VAL A 35 3.16 -22.73 5.80
C VAL A 35 4.45 -22.27 6.48
N LYS A 36 4.69 -20.97 6.59
CA LYS A 36 5.90 -20.42 7.22
C LYS A 36 5.85 -20.47 8.75
N PHE A 37 4.70 -20.12 9.35
CA PHE A 37 4.53 -20.12 10.80
C PHE A 37 4.13 -21.49 11.37
N LYS A 38 3.60 -22.39 10.53
CA LYS A 38 3.14 -23.75 10.90
C LYS A 38 2.28 -23.79 12.19
N PRO A 39 1.27 -22.92 12.38
CA PRO A 39 0.47 -22.93 13.61
C PRO A 39 -0.31 -24.24 13.80
N PHE A 40 -0.63 -24.93 12.69
CA PHE A 40 -1.32 -26.23 12.66
C PHE A 40 -0.39 -27.37 12.24
N GLY A 41 0.92 -27.21 12.41
CA GLY A 41 1.92 -28.20 11.99
C GLY A 41 2.10 -28.28 10.47
N GLU A 42 2.51 -29.45 9.99
CA GLU A 42 2.89 -29.68 8.58
C GLU A 42 1.73 -30.12 7.68
N HIS A 43 0.49 -30.01 8.16
CA HIS A 43 -0.70 -30.42 7.43
C HIS A 43 -1.04 -29.43 6.31
N LYS A 44 -0.37 -29.57 5.15
CA LYS A 44 -0.54 -28.70 3.97
C LYS A 44 -2.01 -28.57 3.53
N TRP A 45 -2.78 -29.66 3.60
CA TRP A 45 -4.20 -29.66 3.26
C TRP A 45 -5.04 -28.75 4.17
N VAL A 46 -4.81 -28.82 5.48
CA VAL A 46 -5.51 -28.00 6.48
C VAL A 46 -5.17 -26.52 6.26
N ASN A 47 -3.89 -26.20 6.04
CA ASN A 47 -3.45 -24.84 5.74
C ASN A 47 -4.11 -24.30 4.45
N GLY A 48 -4.27 -25.14 3.43
CA GLY A 48 -4.95 -24.79 2.17
C GLY A 48 -6.43 -24.46 2.36
N ILE A 49 -7.16 -25.31 3.11
CA ILE A 49 -8.57 -25.07 3.42
C ILE A 49 -8.76 -23.78 4.21
N ILE A 50 -7.96 -23.57 5.27
CA ILE A 50 -8.06 -22.36 6.09
C ILE A 50 -7.80 -21.11 5.24
N ALA A 51 -6.73 -21.14 4.42
CA ALA A 51 -6.42 -20.02 3.53
C ALA A 51 -7.54 -19.74 2.53
N PHE A 52 -8.17 -20.78 1.98
CA PHE A 52 -9.30 -20.67 1.07
C PHE A 52 -10.53 -20.04 1.75
N VAL A 53 -10.88 -20.51 2.95
CA VAL A 53 -11.99 -19.95 3.74
C VAL A 53 -11.73 -18.49 4.09
N VAL A 54 -10.51 -18.15 4.50
CA VAL A 54 -10.13 -16.75 4.78
C VAL A 54 -10.22 -15.89 3.52
N GLY A 55 -9.78 -16.41 2.37
CA GLY A 55 -9.94 -15.74 1.08
C GLY A 55 -11.41 -15.46 0.74
N LEU A 56 -12.30 -16.43 0.97
CA LEU A 56 -13.75 -16.27 0.76
C LEU A 56 -14.35 -15.21 1.69
N ILE A 57 -13.98 -15.24 2.97
CA ILE A 57 -14.41 -14.22 3.94
C ILE A 57 -13.92 -12.84 3.51
N PHE A 58 -12.68 -12.74 3.03
CA PHE A 58 -12.10 -11.47 2.61
C PHE A 58 -12.85 -10.86 1.42
N ILE A 59 -13.18 -11.66 0.40
CA ILE A 59 -13.92 -11.13 -0.76
C ILE A 59 -15.37 -10.77 -0.47
N SER A 60 -15.95 -11.28 0.63
CA SER A 60 -17.27 -10.85 1.09
C SER A 60 -17.27 -9.38 1.56
N MET A 61 -16.09 -8.83 1.89
CA MET A 61 -15.93 -7.45 2.34
C MET A 61 -15.57 -6.54 1.15
N ALA A 62 -16.55 -5.75 0.67
CA ALA A 62 -16.36 -4.84 -0.47
C ALA A 62 -15.15 -3.89 -0.31
N ARG A 63 -14.95 -3.34 0.90
CA ARG A 63 -13.80 -2.46 1.19
C ARG A 63 -12.45 -3.19 1.13
N ALA A 64 -12.43 -4.46 1.51
CA ALA A 64 -11.21 -5.26 1.50
C ALA A 64 -10.81 -5.59 0.04
N VAL A 65 -11.80 -5.90 -0.80
CA VAL A 65 -11.62 -6.06 -2.25
C VAL A 65 -11.11 -4.77 -2.89
N GLU A 66 -11.71 -3.63 -2.56
CA GLU A 66 -11.28 -2.32 -3.04
C GLU A 66 -9.83 -2.00 -2.60
N PHE A 67 -9.47 -2.31 -1.36
CA PHE A 67 -8.10 -2.17 -0.86
C PHE A 67 -7.10 -2.94 -1.72
N ILE A 68 -7.35 -4.21 -2.00
CA ILE A 68 -6.43 -5.00 -2.81
C ILE A 68 -6.37 -4.49 -4.26
N ASN A 69 -7.51 -4.10 -4.84
CA ASN A 69 -7.54 -3.56 -6.20
C ASN A 69 -6.77 -2.24 -6.32
N LYS A 70 -6.72 -1.41 -5.27
CA LYS A 70 -5.87 -0.21 -5.23
C LYS A 70 -4.41 -0.53 -4.87
N PHE A 71 -4.17 -1.56 -4.06
CA PHE A 71 -2.84 -1.98 -3.65
C PHE A 71 -2.04 -2.62 -4.79
N ILE A 72 -2.66 -3.48 -5.60
CA ILE A 72 -2.01 -4.21 -6.70
C ILE A 72 -1.24 -3.29 -7.67
N PRO A 73 -1.84 -2.24 -8.27
CA PRO A 73 -1.12 -1.39 -9.21
C PRO A 73 0.04 -0.66 -8.55
N LEU A 74 -0.13 -0.17 -7.31
CA LEU A 74 0.92 0.52 -6.57
C LEU A 74 2.08 -0.42 -6.22
N PHE A 75 1.77 -1.64 -5.79
CA PHE A 75 2.75 -2.69 -5.53
C PHE A 75 3.47 -3.13 -6.80
N THR A 76 2.77 -3.16 -7.93
CA THR A 76 3.35 -3.51 -9.24
C THR A 76 4.38 -2.47 -9.67
N ILE A 77 4.06 -1.17 -9.54
CA ILE A 77 5.00 -0.08 -9.83
C ILE A 77 6.22 -0.17 -8.89
N PHE A 78 5.99 -0.40 -7.60
CA PHE A 78 7.07 -0.56 -6.63
C PHE A 78 7.98 -1.75 -6.97
N LEU A 79 7.40 -2.90 -7.30
CA LEU A 79 8.16 -4.10 -7.69
C LEU A 79 8.93 -3.86 -8.99
N LEU A 80 8.35 -3.16 -9.97
CA LEU A 80 9.04 -2.77 -11.19
C LEU A 80 10.26 -1.88 -10.90
N LEU A 81 10.10 -0.87 -10.04
CA LEU A 81 11.21 -0.01 -9.61
C LEU A 81 12.30 -0.81 -8.89
N LEU A 82 11.90 -1.75 -8.03
CA LEU A 82 12.82 -2.62 -7.33
C LEU A 82 13.61 -3.48 -8.33
N VAL A 83 12.93 -4.17 -9.26
CA VAL A 83 13.59 -4.96 -10.31
C VAL A 83 14.54 -4.11 -11.14
N LEU A 84 14.14 -2.88 -11.52
CA LEU A 84 14.98 -1.97 -12.28
C LEU A 84 16.23 -1.56 -11.48
N ALA A 85 16.08 -1.26 -10.19
CA ALA A 85 17.20 -0.96 -9.30
C ALA A 85 18.16 -2.15 -9.18
N PHE A 86 17.63 -3.37 -8.99
CA PHE A 86 18.43 -4.60 -8.98
C PHE A 86 19.17 -4.81 -10.30
N LEU A 87 18.54 -4.52 -11.43
CA LEU A 87 19.14 -4.65 -12.76
C LEU A 87 20.31 -3.65 -12.94
N ILE A 88 20.12 -2.40 -12.52
CA ILE A 88 21.17 -1.36 -12.54
C ILE A 88 22.36 -1.79 -11.68
N PHE A 89 22.12 -2.24 -10.45
CA PHE A 89 23.21 -2.70 -9.58
C PHE A 89 23.92 -3.94 -10.16
N THR A 90 23.19 -4.83 -10.81
CA THR A 90 23.77 -5.99 -11.50
C THR A 90 24.65 -5.56 -12.68
N PHE A 91 24.24 -4.55 -13.46
CA PHE A 91 25.05 -3.99 -14.54
C PHE A 91 26.32 -3.29 -14.06
N ILE A 92 26.30 -2.71 -12.85
CA ILE A 92 27.49 -2.14 -12.19
C ILE A 92 28.43 -3.24 -11.66
N GLY A 93 28.05 -4.52 -11.77
CA GLY A 93 28.86 -5.67 -11.36
C GLY A 93 28.69 -6.03 -9.88
N ILE A 94 27.67 -5.48 -9.20
CA ILE A 94 27.34 -5.88 -7.82
C ILE A 94 26.65 -7.23 -7.88
N LYS A 95 27.26 -8.23 -7.25
CA LYS A 95 26.70 -9.59 -7.18
C LYS A 95 25.43 -9.61 -6.32
N ALA A 96 24.51 -10.50 -6.66
CA ALA A 96 23.26 -10.69 -5.92
C ALA A 96 23.51 -11.07 -4.46
N GLU A 97 24.59 -11.81 -4.16
CA GLU A 97 24.97 -12.15 -2.79
C GLU A 97 25.23 -10.89 -1.95
N THR A 98 25.99 -9.94 -2.48
CA THR A 98 26.29 -8.67 -1.81
C THR A 98 25.03 -7.84 -1.55
N MET A 99 24.05 -7.84 -2.47
CA MET A 99 22.78 -7.17 -2.24
C MET A 99 21.97 -7.82 -1.12
N SER A 100 21.90 -9.17 -1.10
CA SER A 100 21.20 -9.90 -0.05
C SER A 100 21.82 -9.67 1.34
N GLU A 101 23.14 -9.53 1.41
CA GLU A 101 23.86 -9.17 2.63
C GLU A 101 23.56 -7.75 3.10
N LEU A 102 23.39 -6.79 2.19
CA LEU A 102 22.99 -5.42 2.55
C LEU A 102 21.61 -5.37 3.18
N PHE A 103 20.64 -6.18 2.72
CA PHE A 103 19.29 -6.21 3.29
C PHE A 103 19.19 -6.99 4.60
N THR A 104 20.09 -7.95 4.84
CA THR A 104 20.06 -8.81 6.04
C THR A 104 21.00 -8.35 7.15
N LYS A 105 22.18 -7.82 6.84
CA LYS A 105 23.18 -7.40 7.84
C LYS A 105 23.05 -5.92 8.25
N ASN A 106 22.45 -5.07 7.42
CA ASN A 106 22.33 -3.65 7.73
C ASN A 106 20.92 -3.30 8.23
N PRO A 107 20.72 -3.09 9.55
CA PRO A 107 19.41 -2.77 10.10
C PRO A 107 18.82 -1.47 9.53
N ALA A 108 19.66 -0.55 9.04
CA ALA A 108 19.19 0.65 8.37
C ALA A 108 18.52 0.35 7.03
N ALA A 109 19.08 -0.55 6.22
CA ALA A 109 18.51 -0.92 4.92
C ALA A 109 17.18 -1.68 5.08
N THR A 110 17.12 -2.61 6.06
CA THR A 110 15.87 -3.29 6.42
C THR A 110 14.82 -2.29 6.93
N GLY A 111 15.21 -1.35 7.80
CA GLY A 111 14.32 -0.33 8.33
C GLY A 111 13.72 0.57 7.25
N ILE A 112 14.51 0.99 6.27
CA ILE A 112 14.05 1.77 5.11
C ILE A 112 13.06 0.96 4.27
N PHE A 113 13.36 -0.30 3.99
CA PHE A 113 12.47 -1.16 3.19
C PHE A 113 11.10 -1.34 3.88
N VAL A 114 11.11 -1.60 5.19
CA VAL A 114 9.90 -1.68 6.01
C VAL A 114 9.15 -0.35 6.03
N LEU A 115 9.86 0.78 6.15
CA LEU A 115 9.26 2.11 6.13
C LEU A 115 8.58 2.40 4.78
N ILE A 116 9.20 2.07 3.65
CA ILE A 116 8.61 2.26 2.33
C ILE A 116 7.34 1.41 2.18
N ILE A 117 7.37 0.14 2.60
CA ILE A 117 6.18 -0.72 2.60
C ILE A 117 5.09 -0.14 3.49
N LEU A 118 5.45 0.35 4.69
CA LEU A 118 4.50 0.96 5.62
C LEU A 118 3.84 2.21 5.01
N ILE A 119 4.63 3.08 4.39
CA ILE A 119 4.12 4.26 3.68
C ILE A 119 3.18 3.84 2.54
N LEU A 120 3.56 2.83 1.76
CA LEU A 120 2.74 2.32 0.66
C LEU A 120 1.38 1.81 1.18
N VAL A 121 1.38 1.05 2.29
CA VAL A 121 0.16 0.58 2.94
C VAL A 121 -0.69 1.77 3.42
N LEU A 122 -0.08 2.77 4.06
CA LEU A 122 -0.79 3.97 4.53
C LEU A 122 -1.45 4.76 3.38
N VAL A 123 -0.79 4.85 2.23
CA VAL A 123 -1.36 5.47 1.01
C VAL A 123 -2.61 4.74 0.55
N VAL A 124 -2.57 3.42 0.54
CA VAL A 124 -3.75 2.64 0.10
C VAL A 124 -4.87 2.75 1.13
N ILE A 125 -4.55 2.73 2.42
CA ILE A 125 -5.52 2.96 3.49
C ILE A 125 -6.19 4.32 3.33
N SER A 126 -5.44 5.40 3.08
CA SER A 126 -6.03 6.74 2.91
C SER A 126 -6.94 6.86 1.68
N GLN A 127 -6.71 6.04 0.65
CA GLN A 127 -7.56 6.00 -0.55
C GLN A 127 -8.80 5.13 -0.39
N VAL A 128 -8.77 4.12 0.47
CA VAL A 128 -9.89 3.17 0.72
C VAL A 128 -10.77 3.66 1.86
N PHE A 129 -10.14 4.27 2.85
CA PHE A 129 -10.77 4.92 3.99
C PHE A 129 -10.43 6.40 3.91
N PRO A 130 -10.96 7.15 2.92
CA PRO A 130 -10.91 8.59 3.01
C PRO A 130 -11.57 8.95 4.34
N GLU A 131 -10.86 9.66 5.21
CA GLU A 131 -11.47 10.24 6.40
C GLU A 131 -12.76 10.97 6.01
N PRO A 132 -13.73 11.14 6.93
CA PRO A 132 -14.93 11.94 6.70
C PRO A 132 -14.58 13.44 6.53
N THR A 133 -13.83 13.75 5.47
CA THR A 133 -13.79 15.03 4.78
C THR A 133 -15.17 15.39 4.22
N MET A 134 -16.17 14.50 4.32
CA MET A 134 -17.59 14.83 4.17
C MET A 134 -17.98 16.07 5.02
N LEU A 135 -17.39 16.26 6.20
CA LEU A 135 -17.65 17.44 7.04
C LEU A 135 -16.97 18.73 6.52
N ILE A 136 -15.98 18.60 5.64
CA ILE A 136 -15.22 19.71 5.05
C ILE A 136 -15.75 20.05 3.65
N GLN A 137 -16.34 19.07 2.97
CA GLN A 137 -16.86 19.20 1.60
C GLN A 137 -18.35 19.55 1.58
N TYR A 138 -19.09 19.22 2.65
CA TYR A 138 -20.49 19.58 2.87
C TYR A 138 -20.67 20.17 4.29
N PRO A 139 -20.28 21.44 4.52
CA PRO A 139 -20.47 22.09 5.82
C PRO A 139 -21.95 22.05 6.29
N GLU A 140 -22.91 22.01 5.35
CA GLU A 140 -24.34 21.91 5.64
C GLU A 140 -24.78 20.56 6.22
N GLU A 141 -24.10 19.44 5.90
CA GLU A 141 -24.39 18.13 6.50
C GLU A 141 -23.78 17.98 7.90
N ALA A 142 -22.63 18.63 8.14
CA ALA A 142 -22.02 18.72 9.47
C ALA A 142 -22.89 19.52 10.46
N GLU A 143 -23.52 20.59 9.98
CA GLU A 143 -24.48 21.42 10.74
C GLU A 143 -25.76 20.65 11.04
N ARG A 144 -26.29 19.89 10.07
CA ARG A 144 -27.45 19.00 10.27
C ARG A 144 -27.22 17.88 11.28
N LEU A 145 -25.98 17.42 11.42
CA LEU A 145 -25.59 16.35 12.35
C LEU A 145 -25.03 16.87 13.68
N ASN A 146 -25.03 18.20 13.93
CA ASN A 146 -24.50 18.83 15.15
C ASN A 146 -23.06 18.41 15.52
N LEU A 147 -22.25 18.02 14.52
CA LEU A 147 -20.86 17.60 14.71
C LEU A 147 -19.94 18.77 14.37
N SER A 148 -19.73 19.65 15.34
CA SER A 148 -18.72 20.70 15.25
C SER A 148 -17.32 20.12 15.50
N LEU A 149 -16.44 20.20 14.50
CA LEU A 149 -15.04 19.75 14.62
C LEU A 149 -14.22 20.63 15.58
N VAL A 150 -14.75 21.79 15.97
CA VAL A 150 -14.26 22.64 17.04
C VAL A 150 -15.47 23.25 17.75
N GLY A 151 -15.52 23.16 19.08
CA GLY A 151 -16.67 23.59 19.88
C GLY A 151 -17.08 25.06 19.60
N PRO A 152 -18.34 25.43 19.89
CA PRO A 152 -18.96 26.70 19.47
C PRO A 152 -18.25 27.98 19.96
N ASN A 153 -17.21 27.87 20.79
CA ASN A 153 -16.46 28.97 21.39
C ASN A 153 -15.03 29.12 20.85
N ALA A 154 -14.63 28.38 19.81
CA ALA A 154 -13.27 28.47 19.30
C ALA A 154 -13.02 29.78 18.54
N THR A 155 -11.87 30.38 18.83
CA THR A 155 -11.47 31.65 18.24
C THR A 155 -11.16 31.49 16.75
N ALA A 156 -11.34 32.55 15.96
CA ALA A 156 -11.04 32.54 14.52
C ALA A 156 -9.59 32.08 14.20
N ARG A 157 -8.68 32.23 15.17
CA ARG A 157 -7.29 31.78 15.08
C ARG A 157 -7.14 30.26 15.25
N GLU A 158 -7.95 29.63 16.09
CA GLU A 158 -7.98 28.17 16.28
C GLU A 158 -8.64 27.47 15.10
N GLN A 159 -9.71 28.06 14.55
CA GLN A 159 -10.35 27.54 13.33
C GLN A 159 -9.41 27.64 12.12
N ALA A 160 -8.69 28.75 11.97
CA ALA A 160 -7.69 28.92 10.91
C ALA A 160 -6.49 27.96 11.06
N ALA A 161 -6.05 27.67 12.28
CA ALA A 161 -4.98 26.71 12.54
C ALA A 161 -5.41 25.26 12.22
N ALA A 162 -6.65 24.89 12.59
CA ALA A 162 -7.22 23.58 12.25
C ALA A 162 -7.36 23.41 10.74
N PHE A 163 -7.84 24.45 10.02
CA PHE A 163 -7.90 24.45 8.56
C PHE A 163 -6.52 24.35 7.91
N GLY A 164 -5.52 25.08 8.43
CA GLY A 164 -4.14 25.01 7.94
C GLY A 164 -3.54 23.62 8.12
N MET A 165 -3.74 22.99 9.26
CA MET A 165 -3.24 21.65 9.55
C MET A 165 -3.91 20.59 8.67
N LEU A 166 -5.21 20.73 8.41
CA LEU A 166 -5.95 19.84 7.50
C LEU A 166 -5.53 20.02 6.04
N GLN A 167 -5.19 21.24 5.60
CA GLN A 167 -4.65 21.48 4.27
C GLN A 167 -3.25 20.88 4.12
N VAL A 168 -2.40 21.00 5.13
CA VAL A 168 -1.08 20.35 5.14
C VAL A 168 -1.25 18.82 5.10
N LEU A 169 -2.17 18.26 5.88
CA LEU A 169 -2.48 16.82 5.82
C LEU A 169 -2.99 16.42 4.43
N ARG A 170 -3.91 17.17 3.82
CA ARG A 170 -4.42 16.92 2.46
C ARG A 170 -3.30 16.93 1.40
N ILE A 171 -2.35 17.87 1.52
CA ILE A 171 -1.19 17.98 0.62
C ILE A 171 -0.27 16.78 0.84
N LEU A 172 0.04 16.42 2.09
CA LEU A 172 0.90 15.29 2.44
C LEU A 172 0.28 13.93 2.07
N THR A 173 -1.04 13.77 2.18
CA THR A 173 -1.75 12.54 1.81
C THR A 173 -2.16 12.49 0.34
N SER A 174 -1.86 13.53 -0.46
CA SER A 174 -2.16 13.50 -1.88
C SER A 174 -1.27 12.45 -2.58
N PRO A 175 -1.83 11.58 -3.45
CA PRO A 175 -1.06 10.49 -4.06
C PRO A 175 0.16 10.95 -4.86
N GLN A 176 0.05 12.12 -5.49
CA GLN A 176 1.11 12.70 -6.32
C GLN A 176 2.26 13.23 -5.47
N ILE A 177 1.97 14.00 -4.42
CA ILE A 177 3.02 14.57 -3.55
C ILE A 177 3.67 13.47 -2.74
N LEU A 178 2.91 12.47 -2.32
CA LEU A 178 3.45 11.34 -1.57
C LEU A 178 4.35 10.46 -2.46
N SER A 179 4.00 10.24 -3.73
CA SER A 179 4.90 9.58 -4.69
C SER A 179 6.18 10.38 -4.94
N LEU A 180 6.09 11.70 -4.95
CA LEU A 180 7.22 12.59 -5.12
C LEU A 180 8.11 12.60 -3.86
N ILE A 181 7.52 12.59 -2.67
CA ILE A 181 8.26 12.45 -1.39
C ILE A 181 8.99 11.10 -1.35
N ILE A 182 8.35 10.01 -1.76
CA ILE A 182 8.99 8.69 -1.86
C ILE A 182 10.16 8.74 -2.84
N LEU A 183 9.97 9.35 -4.01
CA LEU A 183 11.03 9.50 -5.02
C LEU A 183 12.21 10.30 -4.45
N PHE A 184 11.96 11.44 -3.82
CA PHE A 184 13.01 12.24 -3.19
C PHE A 184 13.70 11.51 -2.03
N ALA A 185 12.97 10.77 -1.20
CA ALA A 185 13.53 9.98 -0.11
C ALA A 185 14.44 8.86 -0.66
N THR A 186 13.99 8.13 -1.69
CA THR A 186 14.79 7.09 -2.34
C THR A 186 16.03 7.66 -3.03
N PHE A 187 15.92 8.83 -3.68
CA PHE A 187 17.06 9.50 -4.31
C PHE A 187 18.08 10.00 -3.29
N GLY A 188 17.63 10.68 -2.24
CA GLY A 188 18.49 11.16 -1.15
C GLY A 188 19.20 10.02 -0.43
N LEU A 189 18.52 8.87 -0.27
CA LEU A 189 19.12 7.67 0.28
C LEU A 189 20.15 7.05 -0.65
N ALA A 190 19.87 6.94 -1.96
CA ALA A 190 20.83 6.46 -2.95
C ALA A 190 22.10 7.33 -2.93
N THR A 191 21.96 8.65 -2.89
CA THR A 191 23.08 9.58 -2.76
C THR A 191 23.81 9.38 -1.44
N TYR A 192 23.12 9.26 -0.31
CA TYR A 192 23.74 9.03 0.99
C TYR A 192 24.57 7.72 1.03
N PHE A 193 24.05 6.64 0.45
CA PHE A 193 24.77 5.37 0.37
C PHE A 193 26.01 5.44 -0.51
N ILE A 194 25.96 6.17 -1.63
CA ILE A 194 27.14 6.39 -2.48
C ILE A 194 28.21 7.23 -1.77
N THR A 195 27.79 8.16 -0.91
CA THR A 195 28.71 9.10 -0.24
C THR A 195 29.34 8.52 1.03
N ARG A 196 28.80 7.43 1.59
CA ARG A 196 29.38 6.77 2.76
C ARG A 196 30.45 5.77 2.32
N GLU A 197 31.72 6.19 2.34
CA GLU A 197 32.84 5.28 2.14
C GLU A 197 32.80 4.11 3.14
N PRO A 198 33.12 2.87 2.71
CA PRO A 198 33.20 1.74 3.61
C PRO A 198 34.37 1.96 4.57
N LYS A 199 34.06 2.17 5.86
CA LYS A 199 35.09 2.14 6.92
C LYS A 199 35.71 0.74 6.91
N LYS A 200 36.99 0.69 6.52
CA LYS A 200 37.86 -0.49 6.59
C LYS A 200 37.96 -1.02 8.02
#